data_AF-A0A3B0WZQ5-F1
#
_entry.id   AF-A0A3B0WZQ5-F1
#
_cell.length_a   1.000
_cell.length_b   1.000
_cell.length_c   1.000
_cell.angle_alpha   90.00
_cell.angle_beta   90.00
_cell.angle_gamma   90.00
#
_symmetry.space_group_name_H-M   'P 1'
#
loop_
_entity.id
_entity.type
_entity.pdbx_description
1 polymer ?
#
loop_
_entity_poly.entity_id
_entity_poly.type
_entity_poly.pdbx_seq_one_letter_code
_entity_poly.pdbx_strand_id
1 'polypeptide(L)'
;MDIKAWRDESGQFQLEMGPVIFSLPEEAIEGIRQVIDQRLHHSSELDEAGGRRKIKAYRVLASKMANVDDRIVQKFSAQVSPEQLVTIVRLAEDDALYEKVLRNLSKQNRRQFEEDYQAMDKISEHHACLHMEQVITLIRRAAEEQKALNQQ
;
A
#
# COMPACT_ATOMS: atom_id res chain seq x y z
N MET A 1 6.28 -8.34 21.97
CA MET A 1 7.02 -7.74 23.11
C MET A 1 6.05 -6.77 23.74
N ASP A 2 5.51 -7.12 24.90
CA ASP A 2 4.47 -6.32 25.55
C ASP A 2 5.13 -5.25 26.40
N ILE A 3 4.77 -4.00 26.13
CA ILE A 3 5.21 -2.83 26.89
C ILE A 3 3.97 -2.31 27.62
N LYS A 4 4.06 -2.17 28.94
CA LYS A 4 2.98 -1.58 29.75
C LYS A 4 3.45 -0.24 30.30
N ALA A 5 2.55 0.74 30.27
CA ALA A 5 2.80 2.06 30.84
C ALA A 5 1.65 2.45 31.76
N TRP A 6 1.97 2.95 32.95
CA TRP A 6 1.00 3.45 33.93
C TRP A 6 1.61 4.58 34.76
N ARG A 7 0.77 5.24 35.57
CA ARG A 7 1.25 6.19 36.58
C ARG A 7 1.21 5.52 37.95
N ASP A 8 2.25 5.71 38.74
CA ASP A 8 2.26 5.26 40.13
C ASP A 8 1.48 6.22 41.05
N GLU A 9 1.38 5.86 42.33
CA GLU A 9 0.68 6.63 43.36
C GLU A 9 1.30 8.01 43.61
N SER A 10 2.58 8.21 43.22
CA SER A 10 3.27 9.50 43.26
C SER A 10 3.06 10.35 42.01
N GLY A 11 2.36 9.81 41.00
CA GLY A 11 2.07 10.46 39.74
C GLY A 11 3.17 10.33 38.69
N GLN A 12 4.26 9.59 38.96
CA GLN A 12 5.35 9.36 38.02
C GLN A 12 4.97 8.28 37.00
N PHE A 13 5.46 8.44 35.76
CA PHE A 13 5.21 7.46 34.71
C PHE A 13 6.17 6.28 34.83
N GLN A 14 5.61 5.08 34.84
CA GLN A 14 6.33 3.83 34.91
C GLN A 14 6.18 3.08 33.58
N LEU A 15 7.26 2.45 33.12
CA LEU A 15 7.30 1.68 31.89
C LEU A 15 7.90 0.30 32.16
N GLU A 16 7.10 -0.75 31.93
CA GLU A 16 7.47 -2.15 32.13
C GLU A 16 7.83 -2.79 30.80
N MET A 17 9.01 -3.39 30.75
CA MET A 17 9.54 -4.13 29.60
C MET A 17 10.11 -5.47 30.09
N GLY A 18 9.25 -6.49 30.16
CA GLY A 18 9.63 -7.79 30.68
C GLY A 18 9.99 -7.71 32.18
N PRO A 19 11.22 -8.07 32.62
CA PRO A 19 11.59 -8.06 34.03
C PRO A 19 12.01 -6.67 34.55
N VAL A 20 12.01 -5.63 33.71
CA VAL A 20 12.52 -4.30 34.07
C VAL A 20 11.40 -3.28 34.10
N ILE A 21 11.34 -2.51 35.18
CA ILE A 21 10.45 -1.36 35.35
C ILE A 21 11.31 -0.10 35.46
N PHE A 22 11.05 0.88 34.61
CA PHE A 22 11.73 2.17 34.63
C PHE A 22 10.74 3.27 35.04
N SER A 23 11.16 4.14 35.97
CA SER A 23 10.48 5.41 36.20
C SER A 23 11.00 6.44 35.23
N LEU A 24 10.10 7.10 34.51
CA LEU A 24 10.41 8.15 33.55
C LEU A 24 10.32 9.51 34.27
N PRO A 25 11.45 10.23 34.42
CA PRO A 25 11.41 11.60 34.91
C PRO A 25 10.70 12.50 33.89
N GLU A 26 10.11 13.60 34.38
CA GLU A 26 9.33 14.54 33.57
C GLU A 26 10.12 15.06 32.36
N GLU A 27 11.41 15.33 32.54
CA GLU A 27 12.32 15.75 31.46
C GLU A 27 12.44 14.71 30.33
N ALA A 28 12.44 13.41 30.67
CA ALA A 28 12.51 12.33 29.69
C ALA A 28 11.19 12.19 28.92
N ILE A 29 10.06 12.39 29.59
CA ILE A 29 8.73 12.40 28.95
C ILE A 29 8.67 13.54 27.95
N GLU A 30 9.18 14.72 28.32
CA GLU A 30 9.16 15.89 27.46
C GLU A 30 10.12 15.76 26.28
N GLY A 31 11.29 15.15 26.47
CA GLY A 31 12.18 14.76 25.38
C GLY A 31 11.54 13.73 24.44
N ILE A 32 10.85 12.72 24.97
CA ILE A 32 10.10 11.73 24.16
C ILE A 32 8.99 12.43 23.37
N ARG A 33 8.21 13.30 24.02
CA ARG A 33 7.14 14.05 23.36
C ARG A 33 7.69 14.93 22.24
N GLN A 34 8.80 15.64 22.49
CA GLN A 34 9.45 16.45 21.47
C GLN A 34 9.95 15.62 20.28
N VAL A 35 10.50 14.43 20.50
CA VAL A 35 10.93 13.54 19.41
C VAL A 35 9.74 12.95 18.65
N ILE A 36 8.65 12.62 19.34
CA ILE A 36 7.39 12.17 18.72
C ILE A 36 6.79 13.28 17.87
N ASP A 37 6.66 14.48 18.44
CA ASP A 37 6.14 15.67 17.75
C ASP A 37 7.02 16.02 16.55
N GLN A 38 8.34 16.01 16.71
CA GLN A 38 9.26 16.18 15.60
C GLN A 38 9.02 15.13 14.53
N ARG A 39 8.96 13.83 14.85
CA ARG A 39 8.77 12.77 13.85
C ARG A 39 7.40 12.79 13.18
N LEU A 40 6.35 13.13 13.91
CA LEU A 40 4.99 13.24 13.38
C LEU A 40 4.82 14.49 12.51
N HIS A 41 5.49 15.60 12.85
CA HIS A 41 5.40 16.87 12.12
C HIS A 41 6.54 17.11 11.11
N HIS A 42 7.60 16.29 11.10
CA HIS A 42 8.61 16.23 10.03
C HIS A 42 8.20 15.33 8.86
N SER A 43 6.92 15.00 8.66
CA SER A 43 6.46 14.69 7.31
C SER A 43 6.52 16.00 6.52
N SER A 44 7.68 16.28 5.93
CA SER A 44 7.90 17.53 5.23
C SER A 44 6.86 17.69 4.12
N GLU A 45 6.39 18.92 3.86
CA GLU A 45 5.51 19.19 2.70
C GLU A 45 6.13 18.68 1.38
N LEU A 46 7.47 18.57 1.33
CA LEU A 46 8.23 17.96 0.24
C LEU A 46 8.00 16.45 0.13
N ASP A 47 7.95 15.72 1.25
CA ASP A 47 7.65 14.29 1.28
C ASP A 47 6.20 14.01 0.92
N GLU A 48 5.26 14.84 1.38
CA GLU A 48 3.86 14.75 0.95
C GLU A 48 3.71 15.02 -0.55
N ALA A 49 4.38 16.05 -1.08
CA ALA A 49 4.39 16.35 -2.51
C ALA A 49 5.07 15.23 -3.31
N GLY A 50 6.09 14.57 -2.75
CA GLY A 50 6.72 13.37 -3.30
C GLY A 50 5.75 12.18 -3.37
N GLY A 51 5.06 11.90 -2.27
CA GLY A 51 4.06 10.84 -2.14
C GLY A 51 2.90 11.02 -3.12
N ARG A 52 2.33 12.23 -3.19
CA ARG A 52 1.25 12.56 -4.15
C ARG A 52 1.70 12.37 -5.60
N ARG A 53 2.94 12.75 -5.94
CA ARG A 53 3.51 12.52 -7.28
C ARG A 53 3.67 11.03 -7.58
N LYS A 54 4.16 10.23 -6.63
CA LYS A 54 4.27 8.77 -6.77
C LYS A 54 2.91 8.12 -7.00
N ILE A 55 1.92 8.42 -6.16
CA ILE A 55 0.56 7.88 -6.28
C ILE A 55 -0.04 8.26 -7.64
N LYS A 56 0.09 9.52 -8.07
CA LYS A 56 -0.40 9.95 -9.39
C LYS A 56 0.25 9.15 -10.52
N ALA A 57 1.56 8.91 -10.46
CA ALA A 57 2.25 8.08 -11.45
C ALA A 57 1.74 6.62 -11.44
N TYR A 58 1.48 6.05 -10.25
CA TYR A 58 0.93 4.72 -10.10
C TYR A 58 -0.48 4.59 -10.64
N ARG A 59 -1.36 5.57 -10.41
CA ARG A 59 -2.71 5.59 -11.01
C ARG A 59 -2.67 5.58 -12.54
N VAL A 60 -1.76 6.37 -13.13
CA VAL A 60 -1.56 6.36 -14.59
C VAL A 60 -1.06 5.01 -15.08
N LEU A 61 -0.14 4.37 -14.36
CA LEU A 61 0.36 3.05 -14.73
C LEU A 61 -0.71 1.96 -14.61
N ALA A 62 -1.48 1.98 -13.53
CA ALA A 62 -2.62 1.08 -13.32
C ALA A 62 -3.66 1.25 -14.43
N SER A 63 -4.10 2.49 -14.70
CA SER A 63 -5.12 2.77 -15.72
C SER A 63 -4.68 2.33 -17.13
N LYS A 64 -3.38 2.40 -17.45
CA LYS A 64 -2.86 1.89 -18.72
C LYS A 64 -3.06 0.38 -18.90
N MET A 65 -3.14 -0.39 -17.81
CA MET A 65 -3.37 -1.84 -17.89
C MET A 65 -4.75 -2.19 -18.48
N ALA A 66 -5.72 -1.28 -18.43
CA ALA A 66 -7.02 -1.48 -19.08
C ALA A 66 -6.87 -1.66 -20.62
N ASN A 67 -5.86 -1.05 -21.21
CA ASN A 67 -5.60 -1.07 -22.66
C ASN A 67 -4.61 -2.16 -23.10
N VAL A 68 -4.04 -2.91 -22.16
CA VAL A 68 -3.12 -4.02 -22.46
C VAL A 68 -3.89 -5.23 -23.01
N ASP A 69 -3.32 -6.06 -23.86
CA ASP A 69 -3.98 -7.21 -24.44
C ASP A 69 -4.43 -8.22 -23.37
N ASP A 70 -5.56 -8.89 -23.61
CA ASP A 70 -6.16 -9.84 -22.67
C ASP A 70 -5.19 -10.99 -22.31
N ARG A 71 -4.39 -11.47 -23.26
CA ARG A 71 -3.39 -12.53 -23.00
C ARG A 71 -2.27 -12.04 -22.08
N ILE A 72 -1.87 -10.78 -22.22
CA ILE A 72 -0.85 -10.19 -21.34
C ILE A 72 -1.44 -9.99 -19.94
N VAL A 73 -2.68 -9.53 -19.83
CA VAL A 73 -3.37 -9.40 -18.53
C VAL A 73 -3.53 -10.75 -17.83
N GLN A 74 -3.84 -11.82 -18.55
CA GLN A 74 -3.90 -13.18 -17.98
C GLN A 74 -2.55 -13.61 -17.39
N LYS A 75 -1.46 -13.42 -18.14
CA LYS A 75 -0.10 -13.73 -17.67
C LYS A 75 0.29 -12.86 -16.48
N PHE A 76 -0.04 -11.57 -16.52
CA PHE A 76 0.24 -10.62 -15.45
C PHE A 76 -0.49 -11.00 -14.17
N SER A 77 -1.79 -11.30 -14.26
CA SER A 77 -2.63 -11.65 -13.11
C SER A 77 -2.16 -12.91 -12.39
N ALA A 78 -1.51 -13.85 -13.11
CA ALA A 78 -0.92 -15.04 -12.52
C ALA A 78 0.42 -14.80 -11.79
N GLN A 79 1.04 -13.63 -11.96
CA GLN A 79 2.36 -13.28 -11.39
C GLN A 79 2.26 -12.36 -10.17
N VAL A 80 1.08 -11.84 -9.86
CA VAL A 80 0.83 -10.94 -8.73
C VAL A 80 -0.01 -11.64 -7.66
N SER A 81 0.12 -11.21 -6.41
CA SER A 81 -0.77 -11.68 -5.34
C SER A 81 -2.20 -11.12 -5.53
N PRO A 82 -3.23 -11.75 -4.94
CA PRO A 82 -4.60 -11.23 -4.99
C PRO A 82 -4.70 -9.79 -4.47
N GLU A 83 -4.06 -9.48 -3.33
CA GLU A 83 -4.03 -8.14 -2.75
C GLU A 83 -3.36 -7.11 -3.66
N GLN A 84 -2.28 -7.49 -4.33
CA GLN A 84 -1.61 -6.64 -5.31
C GLN A 84 -2.52 -6.37 -6.51
N LEU A 85 -3.20 -7.39 -7.02
CA LEU A 85 -4.15 -7.24 -8.13
C LEU A 85 -5.30 -6.29 -7.77
N VAL A 86 -5.88 -6.47 -6.58
CA VAL A 86 -6.92 -5.57 -6.04
C VAL A 86 -6.38 -4.15 -5.91
N THR A 87 -5.17 -3.98 -5.38
CA THR A 87 -4.55 -2.66 -5.23
C THR A 87 -4.37 -1.95 -6.58
N ILE A 88 -3.90 -2.66 -7.60
CA ILE A 88 -3.75 -2.09 -8.95
C ILE A 88 -5.11 -1.69 -9.51
N VAL A 89 -6.13 -2.55 -9.38
CA VAL A 89 -7.48 -2.25 -9.89
C VAL A 89 -8.08 -1.05 -9.17
N ARG A 90 -7.96 -0.97 -7.85
CA ARG A 90 -8.45 0.17 -7.04
C ARG A 90 -7.72 1.49 -7.34
N LEU A 91 -6.49 1.41 -7.86
CA LEU A 91 -5.72 2.59 -8.28
C LEU A 91 -6.06 3.07 -9.70
N ALA A 92 -6.67 2.23 -10.53
CA ALA A 92 -7.14 2.66 -11.84
C ALA A 92 -8.23 3.73 -11.68
N GLU A 93 -8.25 4.71 -12.58
CA GLU A 93 -9.21 5.81 -12.51
C GLU A 93 -10.64 5.39 -12.90
N ASP A 94 -10.79 4.24 -13.57
CA ASP A 94 -12.05 3.72 -14.07
C ASP A 94 -12.25 2.23 -13.77
N ASP A 95 -13.49 1.77 -13.96
CA ASP A 95 -13.86 0.35 -13.82
C ASP A 95 -13.38 -0.50 -15.01
N ALA A 96 -12.74 0.10 -16.02
CA ALA A 96 -12.32 -0.62 -17.23
C ALA A 96 -11.29 -1.71 -16.91
N LEU A 97 -10.35 -1.44 -16.00
CA LEU A 97 -9.42 -2.45 -15.53
C LEU A 97 -10.10 -3.53 -14.68
N TYR A 98 -11.07 -3.14 -13.85
CA TYR A 98 -11.85 -4.08 -13.04
C TYR A 98 -12.56 -5.11 -13.92
N GLU A 99 -13.36 -4.65 -14.88
CA GLU A 99 -14.07 -5.51 -15.84
C GLU A 99 -13.12 -6.39 -16.66
N LYS A 100 -11.97 -5.82 -17.04
CA LYS A 100 -10.93 -6.55 -17.77
C LYS A 100 -10.29 -7.64 -16.95
N VAL A 101 -10.05 -7.42 -15.66
CA VAL A 101 -9.54 -8.45 -14.76
C VAL A 101 -10.59 -9.55 -14.61
N LEU A 102 -11.85 -9.20 -14.33
CA LEU A 102 -12.91 -10.19 -14.19
C LEU A 102 -13.02 -11.10 -15.42
N ARG A 103 -13.07 -10.56 -16.64
CA ARG A 103 -13.19 -11.36 -17.86
C ARG A 103 -12.01 -12.30 -18.12
N ASN A 104 -10.82 -11.94 -17.62
CA ASN A 104 -9.58 -12.68 -17.85
C ASN A 104 -9.22 -13.66 -16.74
N LEU A 105 -9.88 -13.60 -15.58
CA LEU A 105 -9.72 -14.58 -14.51
C LEU A 105 -10.58 -15.83 -14.75
N SER A 106 -10.10 -16.97 -14.25
CA SER A 106 -10.91 -18.19 -14.13
C SER A 106 -12.10 -17.95 -13.20
N LYS A 107 -13.15 -18.78 -13.29
CA LYS A 107 -14.34 -18.65 -12.43
C LYS A 107 -14.00 -18.63 -10.93
N GLN A 108 -13.08 -19.49 -10.50
CA GLN A 108 -12.63 -19.56 -9.11
C GLN A 108 -11.86 -18.31 -8.71
N ASN A 109 -10.87 -17.89 -9.52
CA ASN A 109 -10.05 -16.73 -9.19
C ASN A 109 -10.84 -15.43 -9.27
N ARG A 110 -11.84 -15.36 -10.16
CA ARG A 110 -12.77 -14.24 -10.25
C ARG A 110 -13.54 -14.07 -8.94
N ARG A 111 -14.14 -15.16 -8.44
CA ARG A 111 -14.88 -15.13 -7.18
C ARG A 111 -13.99 -14.68 -6.02
N GLN A 112 -12.78 -15.25 -5.92
CA GLN A 112 -11.82 -14.84 -4.90
C GLN A 112 -11.47 -13.35 -5.02
N PHE A 113 -11.19 -12.88 -6.24
CA PHE A 113 -10.89 -11.48 -6.49
C PHE A 113 -12.04 -10.56 -6.10
N GLU A 114 -13.28 -10.92 -6.40
CA GLU A 114 -14.46 -10.14 -6.01
C GLU A 114 -14.63 -10.08 -4.48
N GLU A 115 -14.41 -11.20 -3.78
CA GLU A 115 -14.43 -11.27 -2.32
C GLU A 115 -13.32 -10.37 -1.72
N ASP A 116 -12.10 -10.45 -2.23
CA ASP A 116 -10.96 -9.63 -1.80
C ASP A 116 -11.17 -8.15 -2.11
N TYR A 117 -11.72 -7.83 -3.30
CA TYR A 117 -12.01 -6.47 -3.73
C TYR A 117 -13.06 -5.80 -2.84
N GLN A 118 -14.06 -6.55 -2.38
CA GLN A 118 -15.06 -6.08 -1.43
C GLN A 118 -14.49 -5.94 -0.02
N ALA A 119 -13.65 -6.88 0.43
CA ALA A 119 -12.98 -6.80 1.73
C ALA A 119 -12.03 -5.60 1.81
N MET A 120 -11.36 -5.27 0.69
CA MET A 120 -10.48 -4.12 0.52
C MET A 120 -11.24 -2.93 -0.10
N ASP A 121 -12.40 -2.56 0.46
CA ASP A 121 -13.23 -1.46 -0.07
C ASP A 121 -12.47 -0.14 -0.21
N LYS A 122 -11.49 0.07 0.69
CA LYS A 122 -10.57 1.22 0.66
C LYS A 122 -9.16 0.75 0.98
N ILE A 123 -8.21 1.27 0.22
CA ILE A 123 -6.78 1.11 0.50
C ILE A 123 -6.19 2.46 0.88
N SER A 124 -5.23 2.46 1.83
CA SER A 124 -4.48 3.68 2.14
C SER A 124 -3.46 3.98 1.04
N GLU A 125 -3.09 5.25 0.86
CA GLU A 125 -2.04 5.62 -0.10
C GLU A 125 -0.70 4.96 0.22
N HIS A 126 -0.38 4.77 1.51
CA HIS A 126 0.81 4.06 1.93
C HIS A 126 0.81 2.60 1.47
N HIS A 127 -0.31 1.90 1.68
CA HIS A 127 -0.49 0.51 1.25
C HIS A 127 -0.42 0.39 -0.28
N ALA A 128 -1.04 1.34 -0.98
CA ALA A 128 -0.97 1.45 -2.43
C ALA A 128 0.47 1.60 -2.94
N CYS A 129 1.26 2.48 -2.32
CA CYS A 129 2.68 2.65 -2.65
C CYS A 129 3.47 1.35 -2.44
N LEU A 130 3.30 0.67 -1.30
CA LEU A 130 4.02 -0.55 -0.98
C LEU A 130 3.79 -1.65 -2.03
N HIS A 131 2.53 -1.91 -2.37
CA HIS A 131 2.23 -2.93 -3.38
C HIS A 131 2.66 -2.51 -4.78
N MET A 132 2.49 -1.23 -5.15
CA MET A 132 2.90 -0.74 -6.46
C MET A 132 4.41 -0.80 -6.66
N GLU A 133 5.22 -0.53 -5.63
CA GLU A 133 6.68 -0.66 -5.69
C GLU A 133 7.13 -2.10 -5.97
N GLN A 134 6.37 -3.10 -5.50
CA GLN A 134 6.65 -4.52 -5.75
C GLN A 134 6.29 -4.98 -7.18
N VAL A 135 5.25 -4.38 -7.78
CA VAL A 135 4.69 -4.84 -9.07
C VAL A 135 5.00 -3.92 -10.25
N ILE A 136 5.64 -2.78 -10.04
CA ILE A 136 5.93 -1.80 -11.09
C ILE A 136 6.74 -2.40 -12.25
N THR A 137 7.68 -3.30 -11.96
CA THR A 137 8.50 -3.97 -12.96
C THR A 137 7.66 -4.89 -13.84
N LEU A 138 6.70 -5.60 -13.25
CA LEU A 138 5.75 -6.46 -13.96
C LEU A 138 4.80 -5.63 -14.84
N ILE A 139 4.30 -4.50 -14.33
CA ILE A 139 3.46 -3.57 -15.11
C ILE A 139 4.23 -3.01 -16.31
N ARG A 140 5.49 -2.60 -16.12
CA ARG A 140 6.35 -2.12 -17.22
C ARG A 140 6.56 -3.19 -18.28
N ARG A 141 6.86 -4.42 -17.85
CA ARG A 141 7.00 -5.56 -18.77
C ARG A 141 5.73 -5.80 -19.57
N ALA A 142 4.56 -5.78 -18.93
CA ALA A 142 3.27 -5.91 -19.63
C ALA A 142 3.06 -4.79 -20.67
N ALA A 143 3.45 -3.55 -20.35
CA ALA A 143 3.36 -2.43 -21.30
C ALA A 143 4.36 -2.56 -22.47
N GLU A 144 5.55 -3.11 -22.24
CA GLU A 144 6.53 -3.40 -23.29
C GLU A 144 6.05 -4.51 -24.22
N GLU A 145 5.48 -5.58 -23.67
CA GLU A 145 4.84 -6.66 -24.43
C GLU A 145 3.69 -6.11 -25.30
N GLN A 146 2.87 -5.19 -24.77
CA GLN A 146 1.81 -4.54 -25.55
C GLN A 146 2.36 -3.72 -26.72
N LYS A 147 3.44 -2.97 -26.49
CA LYS A 147 4.08 -2.17 -27.56
C LYS A 147 4.61 -3.05 -28.68
N ALA A 148 5.21 -4.19 -28.34
CA ALA A 148 5.71 -5.14 -29.31
C ALA A 148 4.59 -5.73 -30.18
N LEU A 149 3.43 -6.01 -29.59
CA LEU A 149 2.24 -6.47 -30.34
C LEU A 149 1.70 -5.40 -31.30
N ASN A 150 1.70 -4.13 -30.90
CA ASN A 150 1.18 -3.04 -31.73
C ASN A 150 2.12 -2.64 -32.89
N GLN A 151 3.36 -3.12 -32.90
CA GLN A 151 4.35 -2.88 -33.96
C GLN A 151 4.42 -4.02 -34.99
N GLN A 152 3.63 -5.08 -34.79
CA GLN A 152 3.45 -6.20 -35.72
C GLN A 152 2.18 -5.97 -36.56
#